data_AF-A0A4R8MH38-F1
#
_entry.id   AF-A0A4R8MH38-F1
#
_cell.length_a   1.000
_cell.length_b   1.000
_cell.length_c   1.000
_cell.angle_alpha   90.00
_cell.angle_beta   90.00
_cell.angle_gamma   90.00
#
_symmetry.space_group_name_H-M   'P 1'
#
loop_
_entity.id
_entity.type
_entity.pdbx_description
1 polymer ?
#
loop_
_entity_poly.entity_id
_entity_poly.type
_entity_poly.pdbx_seq_one_letter_code
_entity_poly.pdbx_strand_id
1 'polypeptide(L)'
;MNKLLTLNILILLLVSCVNKEKSESEFYAENKTSFFDLRNSDWTKNTWIRKPENLRTIHESFKKFGYEKLENLIFKSENSFLIEDIYIKRNFGNLMDSLQLTYNKPEIQTKYYAEFWNRRKVEKNDSIVYEILKELNSVKLDKKRLNYEKQFVNDTLVDLLKIEFDNDNLNTEIANSDFDILKKYGFHQSAYNLLFERAEYSELNLDREKLKKKLTKTKEFKQPWLIDNEK
;
A
#
# COMPACT_ATOMS: atom_id res chain seq x y z
N MET A 1 -42.90 48.31 13.07
CA MET A 1 -41.47 48.33 12.64
C MET A 1 -40.71 47.06 13.00
N ASN A 2 -40.75 46.57 14.26
CA ASN A 2 -39.97 45.39 14.67
C ASN A 2 -40.21 44.13 13.82
N LYS A 3 -41.47 43.81 13.45
CA LYS A 3 -41.79 42.63 12.61
C LYS A 3 -41.16 42.68 11.21
N LEU A 4 -41.00 43.87 10.63
CA LEU A 4 -40.37 44.05 9.31
C LEU A 4 -38.85 43.90 9.40
N LEU A 5 -38.26 44.31 10.53
CA LEU A 5 -36.83 44.15 10.81
C LEU A 5 -36.50 42.67 11.04
N THR A 6 -37.33 41.95 11.78
CA THR A 6 -37.16 40.50 12.01
C THR A 6 -37.28 39.71 10.72
N LEU A 7 -38.21 40.07 9.83
CA LEU A 7 -38.38 39.42 8.53
C LEU A 7 -37.18 39.64 7.61
N ASN A 8 -36.61 40.86 7.58
CA ASN A 8 -35.42 41.16 6.77
C ASN A 8 -34.16 40.43 7.29
N ILE A 9 -34.00 40.32 8.61
CA ILE A 9 -32.89 39.54 9.20
C ILE A 9 -33.03 38.04 8.88
N LEU A 10 -34.25 37.50 8.91
CA LEU A 10 -34.50 36.10 8.56
C LEU A 10 -34.23 35.82 7.08
N ILE A 11 -34.58 36.74 6.18
CA ILE A 11 -34.28 36.62 4.74
C ILE A 11 -32.77 36.70 4.49
N LEU A 12 -32.05 37.60 5.17
CA LEU A 12 -30.59 37.69 5.09
C LEU A 12 -29.89 36.42 5.58
N LEU A 13 -30.43 35.76 6.62
CA LEU A 13 -29.94 34.46 7.12
C LEU A 13 -30.22 33.30 6.14
N LEU A 14 -31.30 33.37 5.37
CA LEU A 14 -31.64 32.35 4.36
C LEU A 14 -30.83 32.49 3.07
N VAL A 15 -30.42 33.71 2.70
CA VAL A 15 -29.61 33.98 1.50
C VAL A 15 -28.10 33.85 1.76
N SER A 16 -27.67 33.83 3.03
CA SER A 16 -26.28 33.58 3.43
C SER A 16 -25.90 32.10 3.53
N CYS A 17 -26.80 31.19 3.15
CA CYS A 17 -26.41 29.89 2.61
C CYS A 17 -25.67 30.13 1.29
N VAL A 18 -24.38 30.43 1.41
CA VAL A 18 -23.40 30.30 0.35
C VAL A 18 -23.71 28.99 -0.34
N ASN A 19 -24.08 29.06 -1.62
CA ASN A 19 -23.91 27.93 -2.51
C ASN A 19 -22.45 27.53 -2.36
N LYS A 20 -22.15 26.55 -1.51
CA LYS A 20 -21.03 25.65 -1.76
C LYS A 20 -21.41 25.09 -3.12
N GLU A 21 -20.88 25.70 -4.18
CA GLU A 21 -20.63 24.98 -5.40
C GLU A 21 -20.11 23.64 -4.92
N LYS A 22 -20.87 22.57 -5.18
CA LYS A 22 -20.30 21.23 -5.11
C LYS A 22 -19.12 21.34 -6.07
N SER A 23 -17.93 21.60 -5.54
CA SER A 23 -16.72 21.50 -6.33
C SER A 23 -16.82 20.12 -6.93
N GLU A 24 -17.01 20.03 -8.24
CA GLU A 24 -16.95 18.75 -8.92
C GLU A 24 -15.66 18.11 -8.42
N SER A 25 -15.78 16.93 -7.80
CA SER A 25 -14.62 16.26 -7.22
C SER A 25 -13.60 16.11 -8.33
N GLU A 26 -12.49 16.85 -8.23
CA GLU A 26 -11.46 16.84 -9.25
C GLU A 26 -10.73 15.49 -9.16
N PHE A 27 -10.97 14.62 -10.13
CA PHE A 27 -10.22 13.36 -10.23
C PHE A 27 -8.99 13.53 -11.11
N TYR A 28 -7.93 12.81 -10.76
CA TYR A 28 -6.70 12.76 -11.53
C TYR A 28 -6.45 11.37 -12.09
N ALA A 29 -5.76 11.31 -13.22
CA ALA A 29 -5.43 10.04 -13.87
C ALA A 29 -4.61 9.16 -12.91
N GLU A 30 -4.88 7.86 -12.94
CA GLU A 30 -4.19 6.90 -12.09
C GLU A 30 -3.89 5.64 -12.90
N ASN A 31 -2.65 5.16 -12.80
CA ASN A 31 -2.17 4.06 -13.60
C ASN A 31 -2.57 2.73 -12.94
N LYS A 32 -3.15 1.82 -13.73
CA LYS A 32 -3.50 0.48 -13.27
C LYS A 32 -2.37 -0.47 -13.62
N THR A 33 -1.35 -0.54 -12.77
CA THR A 33 -0.22 -1.45 -12.96
C THR A 33 -0.65 -2.91 -12.86
N SER A 34 0.20 -3.83 -13.35
CA SER A 34 -0.05 -5.28 -13.19
C SER A 34 -0.19 -5.69 -11.72
N PHE A 35 0.47 -4.96 -10.82
CA PHE A 35 0.48 -5.20 -9.38
C PHE A 35 -0.49 -4.29 -8.61
N PHE A 36 -1.41 -3.60 -9.29
CA PHE A 36 -2.41 -2.71 -8.69
C PHE A 36 -3.14 -3.35 -7.50
N ASP A 37 -3.46 -4.63 -7.65
CA ASP A 37 -4.17 -5.43 -6.67
C ASP A 37 -3.39 -5.66 -5.36
N LEU A 38 -2.07 -5.45 -5.33
CA LEU A 38 -1.29 -5.51 -4.08
C LEU A 38 -1.78 -4.47 -3.07
N ARG A 39 -2.17 -3.29 -3.53
CA ARG A 39 -2.65 -2.22 -2.64
C ARG A 39 -4.17 -2.22 -2.48
N ASN A 40 -4.87 -2.57 -3.57
CA ASN A 40 -6.29 -2.23 -3.75
C ASN A 40 -7.22 -3.45 -3.79
N SER A 41 -6.76 -4.64 -3.34
CA SER A 41 -7.59 -5.85 -3.36
C SER A 41 -7.45 -6.71 -2.11
N ASP A 42 -8.44 -7.58 -1.88
CA ASP A 42 -8.42 -8.59 -0.83
C ASP A 42 -7.42 -9.70 -1.16
N TRP A 43 -6.27 -9.71 -0.46
CA TRP A 43 -5.20 -10.71 -0.67
C TRP A 43 -5.68 -12.16 -0.41
N THR A 44 -6.73 -12.34 0.39
CA THR A 44 -7.31 -13.66 0.67
C THR A 44 -8.13 -14.22 -0.49
N LYS A 45 -8.36 -13.42 -1.54
CA LYS A 45 -9.08 -13.83 -2.76
C LYS A 45 -8.31 -13.55 -4.05
N ASN A 46 -7.25 -12.73 -3.99
CA ASN A 46 -6.53 -12.33 -5.18
C ASN A 46 -5.74 -13.49 -5.82
N THR A 47 -6.12 -13.87 -7.05
CA THR A 47 -5.47 -14.94 -7.81
C THR A 47 -4.23 -14.46 -8.55
N TRP A 48 -4.12 -13.16 -8.86
CA TRP A 48 -2.93 -12.59 -9.49
C TRP A 48 -1.73 -12.65 -8.55
N ILE A 49 -1.87 -12.21 -7.29
CA ILE A 49 -0.79 -12.22 -6.29
C ILE A 49 -0.24 -13.63 -6.09
N ARG A 50 -1.12 -14.65 -6.15
CA ARG A 50 -0.77 -16.05 -5.89
C ARG A 50 -0.03 -16.75 -7.01
N LYS A 51 0.10 -16.12 -8.19
CA LYS A 51 0.85 -16.74 -9.28
C LYS A 51 2.34 -16.81 -8.93
N PRO A 52 3.04 -17.90 -9.25
CA PRO A 52 4.44 -18.07 -8.83
C PRO A 52 5.37 -16.95 -9.30
N GLU A 53 5.23 -16.52 -10.54
CA GLU A 53 6.01 -15.44 -11.15
C GLU A 53 5.79 -14.08 -10.47
N ASN A 54 4.56 -13.84 -9.99
CA ASN A 54 4.22 -12.62 -9.28
C ASN A 54 4.76 -12.65 -7.86
N LEU A 55 4.63 -13.78 -7.16
CA LEU A 55 5.26 -13.99 -5.84
C LEU A 55 6.77 -13.77 -5.89
N ARG A 56 7.43 -14.32 -6.92
CA ARG A 56 8.87 -14.08 -7.16
C ARG A 56 9.17 -12.60 -7.35
N THR A 57 8.44 -11.93 -8.26
CA THR A 57 8.64 -10.50 -8.54
C THR A 57 8.46 -9.63 -7.29
N ILE A 58 7.41 -9.90 -6.51
CA ILE A 58 7.10 -9.19 -5.27
C ILE A 58 8.20 -9.43 -4.24
N HIS A 59 8.60 -10.68 -4.02
CA HIS A 59 9.64 -11.04 -3.08
C HIS A 59 10.97 -10.34 -3.38
N GLU A 60 11.41 -10.38 -4.63
CA GLU A 60 12.67 -9.77 -5.07
C GLU A 60 12.62 -8.23 -4.97
N SER A 61 11.46 -7.63 -5.26
CA SER A 61 11.23 -6.19 -5.06
C SER A 61 11.25 -5.81 -3.57
N PHE A 62 10.63 -6.63 -2.71
CA PHE A 62 10.63 -6.43 -1.26
C PHE A 62 12.03 -6.61 -0.65
N LYS A 63 12.84 -7.55 -1.17
CA LYS A 63 14.26 -7.67 -0.80
C LYS A 63 15.06 -6.42 -1.17
N LYS A 64 14.85 -5.89 -2.38
CA LYS A 64 15.51 -4.64 -2.82
C LYS A 64 15.12 -3.45 -1.95
N PHE A 65 13.83 -3.29 -1.68
CA PHE A 65 13.31 -2.24 -0.80
C PHE A 65 13.83 -2.39 0.65
N GLY A 66 13.70 -3.59 1.21
CA GLY A 66 14.09 -3.94 2.57
C GLY A 66 12.90 -4.48 3.37
N TYR A 67 12.94 -5.77 3.71
CA TYR A 67 11.87 -6.43 4.46
C TYR A 67 11.61 -5.84 5.84
N GLU A 68 12.63 -5.29 6.50
CA GLU A 68 12.51 -4.68 7.84
C GLU A 68 11.45 -3.57 7.87
N LYS A 69 11.43 -2.69 6.86
CA LYS A 69 10.43 -1.61 6.76
C LYS A 69 9.01 -2.15 6.59
N LEU A 70 8.86 -3.23 5.81
CA LEU A 70 7.55 -3.88 5.60
C LEU A 70 7.07 -4.66 6.82
N GLU A 71 8.00 -5.29 7.56
CA GLU A 71 7.65 -6.02 8.78
C GLU A 71 7.12 -5.11 9.88
N ASN A 72 7.51 -3.83 9.90
CA ASN A 72 6.99 -2.83 10.83
C ASN A 72 5.50 -2.53 10.61
N LEU A 73 4.96 -2.84 9.42
CA LEU A 73 3.53 -2.72 9.12
C LEU A 73 2.70 -3.86 9.73
N ILE A 74 3.35 -4.92 10.22
CA ILE A 74 2.68 -6.07 10.82
C ILE A 74 2.53 -5.81 12.32
N PHE A 75 1.30 -5.64 12.78
CA PHE A 75 1.02 -5.59 14.21
C PHE A 75 1.10 -7.00 14.81
N LYS A 76 2.18 -7.29 15.54
CA LYS A 76 2.47 -8.60 16.13
C LYS A 76 2.12 -8.59 17.63
N SER A 77 1.38 -9.60 18.09
CA SER A 77 1.16 -9.91 19.51
C SER A 77 1.76 -11.28 19.84
N GLU A 78 1.74 -11.68 21.11
CA GLU A 78 2.25 -12.99 21.54
C GLU A 78 1.61 -14.16 20.78
N ASN A 79 0.30 -14.08 20.50
CA ASN A 79 -0.48 -15.19 19.97
C ASN A 79 -1.29 -14.84 18.71
N SER A 80 -1.11 -13.65 18.16
CA SER A 80 -1.78 -13.21 16.93
C SER A 80 -0.94 -12.20 16.17
N PHE A 81 -1.30 -11.94 14.93
CA PHE A 81 -0.85 -10.75 14.22
C PHE A 81 -1.93 -10.23 13.26
N LEU A 82 -1.79 -8.97 12.89
CA LEU A 82 -2.62 -8.26 11.93
C LEU A 82 -1.70 -7.65 10.87
N ILE A 83 -2.03 -7.88 9.60
CA ILE A 83 -1.40 -7.24 8.45
C ILE A 83 -2.52 -6.75 7.54
N GLU A 84 -2.57 -5.44 7.27
CA GLU A 84 -3.77 -4.80 6.70
C GLU A 84 -5.03 -5.22 7.50
N ASP A 85 -6.07 -5.70 6.83
CA ASP A 85 -7.30 -6.21 7.45
C ASP A 85 -7.26 -7.72 7.77
N ILE A 86 -6.09 -8.37 7.67
CA ILE A 86 -5.95 -9.82 7.81
C ILE A 86 -5.50 -10.17 9.22
N TYR A 87 -6.47 -10.57 10.06
CA TYR A 87 -6.20 -11.07 11.41
C TYR A 87 -5.89 -12.58 11.41
N ILE A 88 -4.76 -12.95 12.00
CA ILE A 88 -4.37 -14.35 12.18
C ILE A 88 -4.12 -14.64 13.67
N LYS A 89 -4.91 -15.55 14.25
CA LYS A 89 -4.81 -15.99 15.66
C LYS A 89 -3.70 -17.02 15.88
N ARG A 90 -2.47 -16.69 15.46
CA ARG A 90 -1.25 -17.47 15.70
C ARG A 90 -0.07 -16.52 15.90
N ASN A 91 0.93 -16.91 16.69
CA ASN A 91 2.19 -16.18 16.75
C ASN A 91 2.84 -16.13 15.34
N PHE A 92 3.30 -14.95 14.94
CA PHE A 92 3.88 -14.72 13.60
C PHE A 92 5.12 -15.59 13.35
N GLY A 93 6.07 -15.62 14.30
CA GLY A 93 7.29 -16.41 14.20
C GLY A 93 7.00 -17.90 14.10
N ASN A 94 6.20 -18.43 15.04
CA ASN A 94 5.83 -19.84 15.06
C ASN A 94 5.08 -20.27 13.79
N LEU A 95 4.24 -19.40 13.23
CA LEU A 95 3.56 -19.67 11.96
C LEU A 95 4.57 -19.84 10.83
N MET A 96 5.50 -18.89 10.68
CA MET A 96 6.54 -18.92 9.63
C MET A 96 7.41 -20.18 9.74
N ASP A 97 7.86 -20.50 10.95
CA ASP A 97 8.71 -21.67 11.21
C ASP A 97 7.95 -22.98 10.96
N SER A 98 6.71 -23.08 11.45
CA SER A 98 5.87 -24.26 11.25
C SER A 98 5.54 -24.48 9.78
N LEU A 99 5.25 -23.42 9.03
CA LEU A 99 5.02 -23.52 7.59
C LEU A 99 6.26 -24.08 6.89
N GLN A 100 7.45 -23.50 7.13
CA GLN A 100 8.69 -24.01 6.54
C GLN A 100 8.96 -25.47 6.92
N LEU A 101 8.82 -25.83 8.20
CA LEU A 101 9.11 -27.18 8.69
C LEU A 101 8.19 -28.24 8.07
N THR A 102 6.92 -27.90 7.84
CA THR A 102 5.89 -28.83 7.38
C THR A 102 5.85 -29.01 5.87
N TYR A 103 6.59 -28.23 5.08
CA TYR A 103 6.60 -28.37 3.62
C TYR A 103 7.07 -29.76 3.20
N ASN A 104 6.23 -30.48 2.42
CA ASN A 104 6.45 -31.87 1.98
C ASN A 104 6.72 -32.88 3.10
N LYS A 105 6.24 -32.59 4.32
CA LYS A 105 6.32 -33.49 5.49
C LYS A 105 4.94 -33.79 6.07
N PRO A 106 4.11 -34.61 5.39
CA PRO A 106 2.73 -34.89 5.81
C PRO A 106 2.65 -35.49 7.23
N GLU A 107 3.67 -36.20 7.67
CA GLU A 107 3.74 -36.88 8.98
C GLU A 107 3.74 -35.94 10.19
N ILE A 108 4.17 -34.69 10.02
CA ILE A 108 4.17 -33.67 11.08
C ILE A 108 3.15 -32.54 10.83
N GLN A 109 2.32 -32.66 9.79
CA GLN A 109 1.32 -31.65 9.47
C GLN A 109 0.09 -31.77 10.37
N THR A 110 -0.21 -30.72 11.12
CA THR A 110 -1.57 -30.54 11.66
C THR A 110 -2.54 -30.19 10.52
N LYS A 111 -3.85 -30.35 10.77
CA LYS A 111 -4.92 -30.05 9.79
C LYS A 111 -4.70 -28.71 9.07
N TYR A 112 -4.37 -27.65 9.81
CA TYR A 112 -4.17 -26.32 9.24
C TYR A 112 -3.02 -26.27 8.23
N TYR A 113 -1.87 -26.87 8.53
CA TYR A 113 -0.69 -26.84 7.65
C TYR A 113 -0.87 -27.75 6.43
N ALA A 114 -1.55 -28.89 6.60
CA ALA A 114 -1.94 -29.74 5.47
C ALA A 114 -2.86 -29.00 4.50
N GLU A 115 -3.91 -28.35 5.01
CA GLU A 115 -4.82 -27.55 4.18
C GLU A 115 -4.12 -26.37 3.50
N PHE A 116 -3.20 -25.69 4.19
CA PHE A 116 -2.40 -24.62 3.60
C PHE A 116 -1.60 -25.14 2.40
N TRP A 117 -0.78 -26.18 2.60
CA TRP A 117 0.09 -26.69 1.55
C TRP A 117 -0.68 -27.34 0.41
N ASN A 118 -1.81 -27.99 0.67
CA ASN A 118 -2.69 -28.51 -0.38
C ASN A 118 -3.23 -27.39 -1.27
N ARG A 119 -3.66 -26.26 -0.70
CA ARG A 119 -4.08 -25.09 -1.50
C ARG A 119 -2.94 -24.55 -2.35
N ARG A 120 -1.73 -24.43 -1.79
CA ARG A 120 -0.56 -23.94 -2.54
C ARG A 120 -0.18 -24.88 -3.70
N LYS A 121 -0.28 -26.19 -3.49
CA LYS A 121 -0.05 -27.21 -4.54
C LYS A 121 -1.09 -27.13 -5.66
N VAL A 122 -2.36 -26.95 -5.31
CA VAL A 122 -3.44 -26.73 -6.30
C VAL A 122 -3.22 -25.46 -7.11
N GLU A 123 -2.78 -24.39 -6.45
CA GLU A 123 -2.41 -23.12 -7.09
C GLU A 123 -1.06 -23.16 -7.82
N LYS A 124 -0.31 -24.28 -7.71
CA LYS A 124 1.03 -24.49 -8.29
C LYS A 124 2.08 -23.47 -7.84
N ASN A 125 1.95 -22.95 -6.62
CA ASN A 125 2.85 -21.95 -6.04
C ASN A 125 3.55 -22.41 -4.75
N ASP A 126 3.42 -23.69 -4.40
CA ASP A 126 3.98 -24.25 -3.17
C ASP A 126 5.50 -24.13 -3.10
N SER A 127 6.20 -24.37 -4.21
CA SER A 127 7.67 -24.31 -4.26
C SER A 127 8.20 -22.89 -4.01
N ILE A 128 7.63 -21.88 -4.67
CA ILE A 128 8.05 -20.47 -4.47
C ILE A 128 7.67 -19.95 -3.08
N VAL A 129 6.51 -20.35 -2.55
CA VAL A 129 6.12 -20.00 -1.17
C VAL A 129 7.10 -20.60 -0.17
N TYR A 130 7.51 -21.86 -0.36
CA TYR A 130 8.51 -22.49 0.48
C TYR A 130 9.88 -21.79 0.40
N GLU A 131 10.33 -21.42 -0.80
CA GLU A 131 11.58 -20.67 -1.01
C GLU A 131 11.56 -19.34 -0.28
N ILE A 132 10.49 -18.55 -0.42
CA ILE A 132 10.30 -17.27 0.29
C ILE A 132 10.34 -17.47 1.81
N LEU A 133 9.63 -18.48 2.34
CA LEU A 133 9.63 -18.77 3.78
C LEU A 133 11.06 -19.10 4.28
N LYS A 134 11.79 -19.91 3.52
CA LYS A 134 13.16 -20.30 3.85
C LYS A 134 14.10 -19.10 3.87
N GLU A 135 14.01 -18.22 2.87
CA GLU A 135 14.80 -16.98 2.84
C GLU A 135 14.46 -16.07 4.02
N LEU A 136 13.18 -15.80 4.28
CA LEU A 136 12.75 -14.94 5.39
C LEU A 136 13.20 -15.47 6.75
N ASN A 137 13.10 -16.78 6.99
CA ASN A 137 13.56 -17.37 8.24
C ASN A 137 15.09 -17.40 8.36
N SER A 138 15.84 -17.42 7.26
CA SER A 138 17.31 -17.29 7.30
C SER A 138 17.77 -15.91 7.80
N VAL A 139 17.03 -14.84 7.45
CA VAL A 139 17.35 -13.47 7.92
C VAL A 139 17.26 -13.35 9.44
N LYS A 140 16.26 -13.99 10.05
CA LYS A 140 16.06 -13.99 11.50
C LYS A 140 17.28 -14.58 12.23
N LEU A 141 17.95 -15.55 11.63
CA LEU A 141 19.11 -16.24 12.21
C LEU A 141 20.41 -15.47 11.97
N ASP A 142 20.63 -14.99 10.74
CA ASP A 142 21.93 -14.46 10.32
C ASP A 142 22.05 -12.92 10.42
N LYS A 143 20.95 -12.20 10.65
CA LYS A 143 20.85 -10.72 10.64
C LYS A 143 21.42 -10.07 9.38
N LYS A 144 21.57 -10.83 8.29
CA LYS A 144 22.10 -10.34 7.01
C LYS A 144 20.97 -9.86 6.12
N ARG A 145 21.23 -8.79 5.37
CA ARG A 145 20.36 -8.33 4.29
C ARG A 145 20.28 -9.42 3.22
N LEU A 146 19.07 -9.76 2.78
CA LEU A 146 18.89 -10.68 1.66
C LEU A 146 19.37 -10.04 0.37
N ASN A 147 20.14 -10.80 -0.42
CA ASN A 147 20.45 -10.44 -1.79
C ASN A 147 19.20 -10.64 -2.65
N TYR A 148 19.04 -9.78 -3.66
CA TYR A 148 17.95 -9.89 -4.62
C TYR A 148 18.47 -10.14 -6.02
N GLU A 149 17.65 -10.80 -6.84
CA GLU A 149 17.90 -11.08 -8.24
C GLU A 149 17.31 -9.98 -9.11
N LYS A 150 18.19 -9.11 -9.62
CA LYS A 150 17.82 -7.91 -10.38
C LYS A 150 16.82 -8.16 -11.51
N GLN A 151 16.89 -9.30 -12.18
CA GLN A 151 16.01 -9.66 -13.31
C GLN A 151 14.54 -9.82 -12.93
N PHE A 152 14.25 -10.06 -11.65
CA PHE A 152 12.89 -10.24 -11.13
C PHE A 152 12.38 -9.02 -10.37
N VAL A 153 13.18 -7.96 -10.24
CA VAL A 153 12.77 -6.75 -9.54
C VAL A 153 11.82 -5.92 -10.40
N ASN A 154 10.74 -5.43 -9.79
CA ASN A 154 9.90 -4.39 -10.37
C ASN A 154 10.30 -3.02 -9.80
N ASP A 155 11.03 -2.23 -10.59
CA ASP A 155 11.55 -0.93 -10.13
C ASP A 155 10.43 0.07 -9.82
N THR A 156 9.32 0.05 -10.57
CA THR A 156 8.15 0.89 -10.27
C THR A 156 7.57 0.57 -8.91
N LEU A 157 7.41 -0.72 -8.58
CA LEU A 157 6.93 -1.13 -7.24
C LEU A 157 7.91 -0.68 -6.15
N VAL A 158 9.22 -0.82 -6.37
CA VAL A 158 10.24 -0.39 -5.38
C VAL A 158 10.20 1.11 -5.15
N ASP A 159 10.06 1.91 -6.20
CA ASP A 159 9.94 3.36 -6.08
C ASP A 159 8.66 3.75 -5.32
N LEU A 160 7.52 3.11 -5.62
CA LEU A 160 6.27 3.35 -4.91
C LEU A 160 6.35 3.00 -3.41
N LEU A 161 6.99 1.88 -3.07
CA LEU A 161 7.23 1.49 -1.67
C LEU A 161 8.10 2.50 -0.93
N LYS A 162 9.12 3.07 -1.60
CA LYS A 162 9.96 4.12 -1.00
C LYS A 162 9.16 5.39 -0.74
N ILE A 163 8.36 5.84 -1.71
CA ILE A 163 7.54 7.04 -1.56
C ILE A 163 6.52 6.89 -0.42
N GLU A 164 5.98 5.68 -0.22
CA GLU A 164 4.98 5.44 0.82
C GLU A 164 5.59 5.28 2.22
N PHE A 165 6.74 4.60 2.34
CA PHE A 165 7.25 4.10 3.62
C PHE A 165 8.65 4.61 4.01
N ASP A 166 9.35 5.39 3.19
CA ASP A 166 10.71 5.89 3.47
C ASP A 166 10.74 7.37 3.88
N ASN A 167 9.95 7.72 4.90
CA ASN A 167 9.65 9.11 5.24
C ASN A 167 10.58 9.72 6.32
N ASP A 168 11.53 8.95 6.87
CA ASP A 168 12.36 9.36 8.02
C ASP A 168 13.20 10.63 7.76
N ASN A 169 13.60 10.87 6.52
CA ASN A 169 14.41 12.02 6.11
C ASN A 169 13.71 12.90 5.07
N LEU A 170 12.38 12.83 5.02
CA LEU A 170 11.58 13.52 4.03
C LEU A 170 11.79 15.05 4.12
N ASN A 171 11.99 15.67 2.95
CA ASN A 171 12.18 17.12 2.83
C ASN A 171 11.62 17.60 1.48
N THR A 172 11.61 18.92 1.26
CA THR A 172 11.08 19.54 0.03
C THR A 172 11.70 19.01 -1.26
N GLU A 173 13.00 18.70 -1.29
CA GLU A 173 13.66 18.17 -2.49
C GLU A 173 13.18 16.75 -2.81
N ILE A 174 13.15 15.90 -1.78
CA ILE A 174 12.66 14.52 -1.90
C ILE A 174 11.19 14.52 -2.32
N ALA A 175 10.34 15.32 -1.69
CA ALA A 175 8.93 15.42 -2.03
C ALA A 175 8.67 15.88 -3.47
N ASN A 176 9.48 16.81 -4.00
CA ASN A 176 9.40 17.20 -5.41
C ASN A 176 9.83 16.05 -6.33
N SER A 177 10.87 15.31 -5.96
CA SER A 177 11.31 14.11 -6.69
C SER A 177 10.22 13.03 -6.70
N ASP A 178 9.62 12.75 -5.54
CA ASP A 178 8.54 11.76 -5.39
C ASP A 178 7.32 12.14 -6.24
N PHE A 179 6.92 13.42 -6.19
CA PHE A 179 5.88 13.96 -7.07
C PHE A 179 6.20 13.72 -8.56
N ASP A 180 7.43 13.99 -8.99
CA ASP A 180 7.84 13.78 -10.38
C ASP A 180 7.91 12.30 -10.77
N ILE A 181 8.29 11.41 -9.86
CA ILE A 181 8.28 9.95 -10.04
C ILE A 181 6.85 9.44 -10.23
N LEU A 182 5.93 9.83 -9.34
CA LEU A 182 4.51 9.43 -9.44
C LEU A 182 3.92 9.87 -10.79
N LYS A 183 4.15 11.13 -11.17
CA LYS A 183 3.71 11.68 -12.45
C LYS A 183 4.32 10.92 -13.63
N LYS A 184 5.63 10.61 -13.59
CA LYS A 184 6.33 9.84 -14.63
C LYS A 184 5.68 8.47 -14.85
N TYR A 185 5.21 7.82 -13.79
CA TYR A 185 4.55 6.52 -13.86
C TYR A 185 3.03 6.60 -14.11
N GLY A 186 2.47 7.80 -14.26
CA GLY A 186 1.03 8.02 -14.50
C GLY A 186 0.15 7.99 -13.26
N PHE A 187 0.74 8.07 -12.06
CA PHE A 187 0.05 8.07 -10.77
C PHE A 187 -0.35 9.49 -10.35
N HIS A 188 -1.16 10.18 -11.16
CA HIS A 188 -1.51 11.58 -10.89
C HIS A 188 -2.46 11.75 -9.69
N GLN A 189 -3.35 10.79 -9.41
CA GLN A 189 -4.16 10.82 -8.19
C GLN A 189 -3.28 10.63 -6.95
N SER A 190 -2.38 9.64 -6.95
CA SER A 190 -1.40 9.50 -5.87
C SER A 190 -0.51 10.75 -5.71
N ALA A 191 -0.12 11.42 -6.80
CA ALA A 191 0.64 12.66 -6.74
C ALA A 191 -0.18 13.84 -6.20
N TYR A 192 -1.48 13.91 -6.48
CA TYR A 192 -2.39 14.84 -5.82
C TYR A 192 -2.44 14.57 -4.32
N ASN A 193 -2.60 13.30 -3.93
CA ASN A 193 -2.68 12.89 -2.54
C ASN A 193 -1.38 13.22 -1.79
N LEU A 194 -0.21 13.01 -2.39
CA LEU A 194 1.08 13.48 -1.85
C LEU A 194 1.07 14.98 -1.55
N LEU A 195 0.44 15.80 -2.40
CA LEU A 195 0.39 17.25 -2.21
C LEU A 195 -0.64 17.70 -1.17
N PHE A 196 -1.73 16.98 -0.94
CA PHE A 196 -2.87 17.54 -0.19
C PHE A 196 -3.53 16.60 0.80
N GLU A 197 -3.19 15.32 0.80
CA GLU A 197 -3.90 14.27 1.55
C GLU A 197 -2.91 13.31 2.25
N ARG A 198 -1.64 13.73 2.40
CA ARG A 198 -0.60 12.96 3.07
C ARG A 198 0.05 13.77 4.18
N ALA A 199 -0.23 13.36 5.42
CA ALA A 199 0.26 14.03 6.62
C ALA A 199 1.79 14.12 6.66
N GLU A 200 2.51 13.15 6.07
CA GLU A 200 3.98 13.18 6.04
C GLU A 200 4.53 14.34 5.21
N TYR A 201 3.76 14.83 4.23
CA TYR A 201 4.15 15.88 3.30
C TYR A 201 3.54 17.24 3.66
N SER A 202 2.61 17.32 4.61
CA SER A 202 1.76 18.49 4.87
C SER A 202 2.56 19.73 5.28
N GLU A 203 3.54 19.56 6.17
CA GLU A 203 4.40 20.61 6.73
C GLU A 203 5.53 21.07 5.78
N LEU A 204 5.70 20.39 4.64
CA LEU A 204 6.73 20.77 3.68
C LEU A 204 6.31 22.00 2.87
N ASN A 205 7.25 22.93 2.69
CA ASN A 205 7.05 24.11 1.84
C ASN A 205 7.10 23.73 0.35
N LEU A 206 6.01 23.17 -0.16
CA LEU A 206 5.82 22.82 -1.56
C LEU A 206 5.02 23.89 -2.29
N ASP A 207 5.36 24.17 -3.56
CA ASP A 207 4.56 25.03 -4.44
C ASP A 207 3.35 24.25 -4.98
N ARG A 208 2.43 23.89 -4.07
CA ARG A 208 1.34 22.93 -4.30
C ARG A 208 0.46 23.32 -5.48
N GLU A 209 0.10 24.59 -5.59
CA GLU A 209 -0.74 25.08 -6.70
C GLU A 209 -0.04 25.00 -8.06
N LYS A 210 1.27 25.26 -8.12
CA LYS A 210 2.05 25.08 -9.35
C LYS A 210 2.23 23.61 -9.69
N LEU A 211 2.46 22.75 -8.70
CA LEU A 211 2.60 21.30 -8.91
C LEU A 211 1.27 20.66 -9.34
N LYS A 212 0.15 21.02 -8.70
CA LYS A 212 -1.21 20.57 -9.06
C LYS A 212 -1.54 20.82 -10.53
N LYS A 213 -1.14 21.97 -11.08
CA LYS A 213 -1.32 22.30 -12.51
C LYS A 213 -0.59 21.36 -13.48
N LYS A 214 0.38 20.58 -13.00
CA LYS A 214 1.10 19.56 -13.80
C LYS A 214 0.38 18.21 -13.83
N LEU A 215 -0.74 18.06 -13.11
CA LEU A 215 -1.47 16.80 -13.02
C LEU A 215 -2.51 16.66 -14.14
N THR A 216 -2.67 15.43 -14.64
CA THR A 216 -3.66 15.10 -15.66
C THR A 216 -5.01 14.84 -15.00
N LYS A 217 -6.01 15.68 -15.28
CA LYS A 217 -7.38 15.48 -14.81
C LYS A 217 -8.09 14.36 -15.58
N THR A 218 -9.04 13.70 -14.94
CA THR A 218 -9.91 12.68 -15.53
C THR A 218 -11.35 12.83 -15.02
N LYS A 219 -12.29 12.17 -15.68
CA LYS A 219 -13.70 12.09 -15.24
C LYS A 219 -13.97 10.88 -14.34
N GLU A 220 -13.09 9.89 -14.38
CA GLU A 220 -13.27 8.61 -13.68
C GLU A 220 -12.28 8.49 -12.53
N PHE A 221 -12.81 8.30 -11.33
CA PHE A 221 -12.00 7.97 -10.17
C PHE A 221 -11.40 6.56 -10.30
N LYS A 222 -10.15 6.44 -9.88
CA LYS A 222 -9.42 5.17 -9.74
C LYS A 222 -8.71 5.20 -8.40
N GLN A 223 -8.64 4.03 -7.75
CA GLN A 223 -7.99 3.93 -6.44
C GLN A 223 -6.51 4.29 -6.57
N PRO A 224 -6.02 5.30 -5.81
CA PRO A 224 -4.62 5.68 -5.84
C PRO A 224 -3.74 4.63 -5.15
N TRP A 225 -2.44 4.68 -5.42
CA TRP A 225 -1.45 3.98 -4.61
C TRP A 225 -1.27 4.67 -3.26
N LEU A 226 -1.03 5.98 -3.28
CA LEU A 226 -0.95 6.80 -2.07
C LEU A 226 -2.36 7.23 -1.67
N ILE A 227 -2.95 6.53 -0.69
CA ILE A 227 -4.26 6.88 -0.15
C ILE A 227 -4.18 8.13 0.75
N ASP A 228 -5.32 8.77 0.91
CA ASP A 228 -5.52 9.83 1.92
C ASP A 228 -5.34 9.25 3.33
N ASN A 229 -4.48 9.88 4.14
CA ASN A 229 -4.28 9.54 5.55
C ASN A 229 -4.48 10.72 6.52
N GLU A 230 -5.04 11.84 6.04
CA GLU A 230 -5.38 13.01 6.86
C GLU A 230 -6.82 12.97 7.41
N LYS A 231 -7.63 12.00 6.98
CA LYS A 231 -9.05 11.84 7.37
C LYS A 231 -9.30 10.88 8.52
#